data_AF-A0A8C0VZC1-F1
#
_entry.id   AF-A0A8C0VZC1-F1
#
_cell.length_a   1.000
_cell.length_b   1.000
_cell.length_c   1.000
_cell.angle_alpha   90.00
_cell.angle_beta   90.00
_cell.angle_gamma   90.00
#
_symmetry.space_group_name_H-M   'P 1'
#
loop_
_entity.id
_entity.type
_entity.pdbx_description
1 polymer ?
#
loop_
_entity_poly.entity_id
_entity_poly.type
_entity_poly.pdbx_seq_one_letter_code
_entity_poly.pdbx_strand_id
1 'polypeptide(L)'
;MIIILLFPAVDDNLLKFLYDDNQRVEPEWYIPIIPMVLINGAEGIGTGWACKLPNYDAREIVNNVRRMLEGLDPHPMLPNYKNFKGTIQELGQNQYAVSGEIFVVDRNTVEITELPVRTWTQVYKEQVLEPMLNGTDKTPALISDYKEYHTDTTVKFVVKMTEEKLAQAEAAGLHKVFKLQTTLTCNSMKTFFLSGIKRTLRTYFKTKEFFDLRLSYYGLRKEWLVGMLGAESTKLNNQARFILEKIQGKITIENRSKKDLIQMLVQRGYESDPVKAWKEAQEKAAEEEETQNQHDDSSSDSGTPSGPDFNYILNMSLWSLTKEKVEELIKQRDTKGREVNDLKRKSPSDLWKEDLAAFVEELDKVEAQEREDILAGMSGKAIKGKVGKPKVKKLQLEETMPSPYGRRIVPEITAMKADASKKLLKKKKVCFSSLVDSCINIYLFLFQSVLNVLYFNFLMYFQGCDRKSFSFFFFFCYAYFGDKVLL
;
A
#
# COMPACT_ATOMS: atom_id res chain seq x y z
N MET A 1 -10.48 -0.42 -15.24
CA MET A 1 -9.58 0.58 -15.85
C MET A 1 -8.56 1.12 -14.86
N ILE A 2 -8.94 1.50 -13.64
CA ILE A 2 -7.98 1.99 -12.61
C ILE A 2 -6.87 0.99 -12.25
N ILE A 3 -7.15 -0.33 -12.23
CA ILE A 3 -6.16 -1.35 -11.83
C ILE A 3 -4.90 -1.30 -12.70
N ILE A 4 -5.04 -1.22 -14.03
CA ILE A 4 -3.90 -1.19 -14.96
C ILE A 4 -3.12 0.13 -14.91
N LEU A 5 -3.72 1.21 -14.37
CA LEU A 5 -3.03 2.48 -14.11
C LEU A 5 -2.25 2.40 -12.80
N LEU A 6 -2.81 1.74 -11.78
CA LEU A 6 -2.14 1.50 -10.51
C LEU A 6 -0.97 0.51 -10.64
N PHE A 7 -1.11 -0.48 -11.51
CA PHE A 7 -0.12 -1.52 -11.81
C PHE A 7 0.18 -1.50 -13.31
N PRO A 8 1.06 -0.59 -13.78
CA PRO A 8 1.38 -0.48 -15.20
C PRO A 8 1.97 -1.79 -15.74
N ALA A 9 1.38 -2.33 -16.80
CA ALA A 9 1.81 -3.61 -17.40
C ALA A 9 3.28 -3.64 -17.86
N VAL A 10 3.87 -2.47 -18.13
CA VAL A 10 5.30 -2.36 -18.43
C VAL A 10 6.20 -2.75 -17.24
N ASP A 11 5.73 -2.52 -16.02
CA ASP A 11 6.50 -2.82 -14.81
C ASP A 11 6.52 -4.32 -14.52
N ASP A 12 5.61 -5.12 -15.10
CA ASP A 12 5.62 -6.59 -14.99
C ASP A 12 6.94 -7.19 -15.50
N ASN A 13 7.62 -6.53 -16.44
CA ASN A 13 8.92 -6.99 -16.94
C ASN A 13 10.06 -6.87 -15.91
N LEU A 14 9.81 -6.19 -14.79
CA LEU A 14 10.79 -5.92 -13.72
C LEU A 14 10.52 -6.76 -12.47
N LEU A 15 9.40 -7.48 -12.43
CA LEU A 15 9.00 -8.24 -11.26
C LEU A 15 9.66 -9.61 -11.27
N LYS A 16 9.98 -10.10 -10.07
CA LYS A 16 10.44 -11.47 -9.88
C LYS A 16 9.24 -12.39 -9.70
N PHE A 17 9.02 -13.23 -10.71
CA PHE A 17 7.93 -14.20 -10.73
C PHE A 17 8.32 -15.48 -9.99
N LEU A 18 7.38 -16.01 -9.21
CA LEU A 18 7.58 -17.28 -8.52
C LEU A 18 7.28 -18.45 -9.45
N TYR A 19 7.86 -19.60 -9.13
CA TYR A 19 7.59 -20.87 -9.79
C TYR A 19 7.06 -21.88 -8.77
N ASP A 20 5.90 -22.45 -9.06
CA ASP A 20 5.28 -23.53 -8.29
C ASP A 20 5.03 -24.70 -9.25
N ASP A 21 5.50 -25.89 -8.91
CA ASP A 21 5.51 -27.06 -9.80
C ASP A 21 6.07 -26.78 -11.22
N ASN A 22 7.15 -25.99 -11.31
CA ASN A 22 7.76 -25.50 -12.56
C ASN A 22 6.83 -24.62 -13.44
N GLN A 23 5.67 -24.21 -12.93
CA GLN A 23 4.79 -23.25 -13.57
C GLN A 23 5.05 -21.86 -13.02
N ARG A 24 5.22 -20.87 -13.91
CA ARG A 24 5.31 -19.47 -13.52
C ARG A 24 3.96 -18.99 -12.96
N VAL A 25 3.95 -18.53 -11.71
CA VAL A 25 2.76 -18.04 -10.98
C VAL A 25 2.85 -16.54 -10.72
N GLU A 26 2.29 -15.99 -9.64
CA GLU A 26 2.40 -14.57 -9.31
C GLU A 26 3.82 -14.11 -8.97
N PRO A 27 4.12 -12.80 -9.07
CA PRO A 27 5.35 -12.26 -8.52
C PRO A 27 5.36 -12.24 -6.99
N GLU A 28 6.56 -12.18 -6.41
CA GLU A 28 6.74 -12.00 -4.96
C GLU A 28 5.92 -10.81 -4.42
N TRP A 29 5.85 -9.75 -5.22
CA TRP A 29 5.02 -8.57 -4.99
C TRP A 29 4.91 -7.77 -6.27
N TYR A 30 3.80 -7.05 -6.40
CA TYR A 30 3.67 -6.00 -7.42
C TYR A 30 4.20 -4.67 -6.89
N ILE A 31 4.59 -3.79 -7.80
CA ILE A 31 5.13 -2.46 -7.49
C ILE A 31 4.19 -1.35 -7.99
N PRO A 32 3.09 -1.05 -7.28
CA PRO A 32 2.11 -0.06 -7.75
C PRO A 32 2.70 1.35 -7.86
N ILE A 33 2.03 2.28 -8.54
CA ILE A 33 2.47 3.69 -8.64
C ILE A 33 2.28 4.48 -7.34
N ILE A 34 1.44 3.99 -6.42
CA ILE A 34 1.17 4.56 -5.09
C ILE A 34 1.03 3.45 -4.04
N PRO A 35 1.32 3.71 -2.75
CA PRO A 35 1.33 2.67 -1.72
C PRO A 35 -0.08 2.14 -1.39
N MET A 36 -0.54 1.12 -2.13
CA MET A 36 -1.88 0.53 -2.00
C MET A 36 -2.21 0.02 -0.59
N VAL A 37 -1.21 -0.39 0.18
CA VAL A 37 -1.36 -0.81 1.59
C VAL A 37 -1.92 0.31 2.47
N LEU A 38 -1.72 1.58 2.11
CA LEU A 38 -2.30 2.73 2.81
C LEU A 38 -3.72 3.03 2.31
N ILE A 39 -3.98 2.88 1.01
CA ILE A 39 -5.29 3.20 0.42
C ILE A 39 -6.37 2.27 0.96
N ASN A 40 -6.14 0.96 0.88
CA ASN A 40 -7.12 -0.04 1.28
C ASN A 40 -7.00 -0.47 2.74
N GLY A 41 -5.98 0.04 3.45
CA GLY A 41 -5.58 -0.48 4.74
C GLY A 41 -5.03 -1.90 4.64
N ALA A 42 -4.76 -2.50 5.79
CA ALA A 42 -4.33 -3.89 5.87
C ALA A 42 -4.75 -4.45 7.24
N GLU A 43 -5.37 -5.63 7.24
CA GLU A 43 -5.74 -6.33 8.45
C GLU A 43 -5.38 -7.81 8.33
N GLY A 44 -4.68 -8.33 9.32
CA GLY A 44 -4.25 -9.73 9.31
C GLY A 44 -3.74 -10.16 10.67
N ILE A 45 -4.00 -11.42 11.02
CA ILE A 45 -3.54 -12.04 12.26
C ILE A 45 -2.72 -13.26 11.86
N GLY A 46 -1.48 -13.31 12.33
CA GLY A 46 -0.60 -14.47 12.21
C GLY A 46 -0.12 -14.93 13.58
N THR A 47 0.68 -15.99 13.60
CA THR A 47 1.25 -16.50 14.84
C THR A 47 2.25 -15.49 15.41
N GLY A 48 1.95 -14.92 16.58
CA GLY A 48 2.81 -13.94 17.27
C GLY A 48 2.69 -12.50 16.76
N TRP A 49 1.97 -12.24 15.66
CA TRP A 49 1.87 -10.91 15.05
C TRP A 49 0.45 -10.56 14.56
N ALA A 50 0.13 -9.27 14.56
CA ALA A 50 -1.07 -8.74 13.93
C ALA A 50 -0.74 -7.48 13.13
N CYS A 51 -1.42 -7.27 12.03
CA CYS A 51 -1.37 -6.05 11.23
C CYS A 51 -2.73 -5.37 11.29
N LYS A 52 -2.73 -4.06 11.56
CA LYS A 52 -3.91 -3.21 11.44
C LYS A 52 -3.51 -1.82 10.95
N LEU A 53 -3.82 -1.56 9.68
CA LEU A 53 -3.65 -0.29 8.99
C LEU A 53 -5.03 0.22 8.56
N PRO A 54 -5.37 1.47 8.85
CA PRO A 54 -6.57 2.08 8.32
C PRO A 54 -6.35 2.56 6.89
N ASN A 55 -7.45 2.95 6.26
CA ASN A 55 -7.47 3.54 4.93
C ASN A 55 -7.00 5.00 5.00
N TYR A 56 -6.47 5.48 3.88
CA TYR A 56 -6.01 6.85 3.66
C TYR A 56 -6.50 7.35 2.30
N ASP A 57 -6.57 8.67 2.15
CA ASP A 57 -7.04 9.28 0.92
C ASP A 57 -6.00 9.13 -0.21
N ALA A 58 -6.47 8.69 -1.38
CA ALA A 58 -5.60 8.47 -2.53
C ALA A 58 -5.00 9.77 -3.04
N ARG A 59 -5.72 10.90 -3.01
CA ARG A 59 -5.24 12.19 -3.50
C ARG A 59 -4.22 12.81 -2.55
N GLU A 60 -4.40 12.68 -1.23
CA GLU A 60 -3.38 13.04 -0.24
C GLU A 60 -2.09 12.23 -0.43
N ILE A 61 -2.20 10.93 -0.69
CA ILE A 61 -1.05 10.07 -0.98
C ILE A 61 -0.34 10.53 -2.26
N VAL A 62 -1.07 10.75 -3.35
CA VAL A 62 -0.50 11.25 -4.61
C VAL A 62 0.19 12.60 -4.39
N ASN A 63 -0.42 13.51 -3.63
CA ASN A 63 0.18 14.80 -3.29
C ASN A 63 1.50 14.63 -2.54
N ASN A 64 1.54 13.75 -1.54
CA ASN A 64 2.76 13.46 -0.79
C ASN A 64 3.85 12.84 -1.66
N VAL A 65 3.50 11.93 -2.58
CA VAL A 65 4.46 11.40 -3.56
C VAL A 65 5.01 12.52 -4.44
N ARG A 66 4.16 13.41 -4.96
CA ARG A 66 4.59 14.56 -5.77
C ARG A 66 5.55 15.48 -5.00
N ARG A 67 5.24 15.79 -3.75
CA ARG A 67 6.12 16.57 -2.86
C ARG A 67 7.49 15.93 -2.72
N MET A 68 7.53 14.61 -2.53
CA MET A 68 8.78 13.87 -2.40
C MET A 68 9.57 13.83 -3.70
N LEU A 69 8.91 13.76 -4.87
CA LEU A 69 9.56 13.90 -6.18
C LEU A 69 10.19 15.29 -6.38
N GLU A 70 9.72 16.30 -5.66
CA GLU A 70 10.29 17.65 -5.62
C GLU A 70 11.34 17.84 -4.51
N GLY A 71 11.66 16.78 -3.76
CA GLY A 71 12.62 16.82 -2.65
C GLY A 71 12.06 17.42 -1.35
N LEU A 72 10.74 17.58 -1.24
CA LEU A 72 10.06 18.08 -0.05
C LEU A 72 9.61 16.94 0.87
N ASP A 73 9.57 17.19 2.18
CA ASP A 73 8.98 16.24 3.13
C ASP A 73 7.46 16.09 2.91
N PRO A 74 6.91 14.86 2.99
CA PRO A 74 5.49 14.64 2.87
C PRO A 74 4.74 15.14 4.12
N HIS A 75 3.51 15.60 3.93
CA HIS A 75 2.63 16.04 5.00
C HIS A 75 2.13 14.86 5.85
N PRO A 76 1.88 15.08 7.16
CA PRO A 76 1.13 14.13 7.97
C PRO A 76 -0.24 13.86 7.34
N MET A 77 -0.63 12.59 7.29
CA MET A 77 -1.94 12.17 6.77
C MET A 77 -2.79 11.62 7.93
N LEU A 78 -4.09 11.90 7.90
CA LEU A 78 -5.06 11.28 8.79
C LEU A 78 -5.75 10.12 8.06
N PRO A 79 -6.22 9.09 8.79
CA PRO A 79 -7.06 8.07 8.18
C PRO A 79 -8.26 8.68 7.47
N ASN A 80 -8.57 8.19 6.29
CA ASN A 80 -9.67 8.65 5.46
C ASN A 80 -10.34 7.43 4.79
N TYR A 81 -11.66 7.39 4.83
CA TYR A 81 -12.45 6.32 4.26
C TYR A 81 -13.37 6.91 3.19
N LYS A 82 -13.27 6.38 1.96
CA LYS A 82 -14.09 6.81 0.84
C LYS A 82 -15.58 6.79 1.21
N ASN A 83 -16.28 7.87 0.89
CA ASN A 83 -17.71 8.11 1.17
C ASN A 83 -18.11 8.23 2.65
N PHE A 84 -17.18 8.15 3.61
CA PHE A 84 -17.49 8.40 5.02
C PHE A 84 -17.73 9.89 5.26
N LYS A 85 -18.91 10.24 5.81
CA LYS A 85 -19.32 11.64 6.05
C LYS A 85 -18.97 12.15 7.45
N GLY A 86 -18.58 11.26 8.34
CA GLY A 86 -18.22 11.60 9.72
C GLY A 86 -16.86 12.27 9.82
N THR A 87 -16.31 12.33 11.03
CA THR A 87 -15.03 12.99 11.28
C THR A 87 -14.03 12.05 11.96
N ILE A 88 -12.78 12.07 11.49
CA ILE A 88 -11.65 11.37 12.11
C ILE A 88 -10.69 12.40 12.67
N GLN A 89 -10.42 12.34 13.98
CA GLN A 89 -9.61 13.31 14.69
C GLN A 89 -8.51 12.62 15.49
N GLU A 90 -7.27 13.11 15.42
CA GLU A 90 -6.17 12.57 16.19
C GLU A 90 -6.33 12.87 17.69
N LEU A 91 -6.23 11.83 18.51
CA LEU A 91 -6.24 11.89 19.97
C LEU A 91 -4.82 11.86 20.55
N GLY A 92 -3.90 11.23 19.83
CA GLY A 92 -2.49 11.07 20.17
C GLY A 92 -1.81 10.17 19.13
N GLN A 93 -0.53 9.88 19.33
CA GLN A 93 0.24 9.11 18.35
C GLN A 93 -0.43 7.77 18.04
N ASN A 94 -0.83 7.58 16.78
CA ASN A 94 -1.53 6.40 16.27
C ASN A 94 -2.87 6.11 16.96
N GLN A 95 -3.53 7.11 17.54
CA GLN A 95 -4.85 7.00 18.16
C GLN A 95 -5.79 8.07 17.61
N TYR A 96 -6.96 7.64 17.15
CA TYR A 96 -7.92 8.51 16.49
C TYR A 96 -9.32 8.29 17.06
N ALA A 97 -10.10 9.36 17.19
CA ALA A 97 -11.55 9.31 17.39
C ALA A 97 -12.23 9.28 16.03
N VAL A 98 -13.07 8.29 15.80
CA VAL A 98 -13.92 8.17 14.61
C VAL A 98 -15.35 8.45 15.04
N SER A 99 -15.92 9.55 14.55
CA SER A 99 -17.24 10.03 14.96
C SER A 99 -18.21 10.00 13.79
N GLY A 100 -19.40 9.43 13.99
CA GLY A 100 -20.53 9.55 13.06
C GLY A 100 -21.18 10.93 13.11
N GLU A 101 -22.33 11.07 12.47
CA GLU A 101 -23.08 12.33 12.41
C GLU A 101 -24.44 12.21 13.08
N ILE A 102 -24.75 13.19 13.94
CA ILE A 102 -26.05 13.34 14.58
C ILE A 102 -26.48 14.81 14.56
N PHE A 103 -27.75 15.02 14.27
CA PHE A 103 -28.39 16.31 14.13
C PHE A 103 -29.58 16.41 15.08
N VAL A 104 -29.79 17.58 15.66
CA VAL A 104 -30.98 17.87 16.45
C VAL A 104 -31.95 18.61 15.54
N VAL A 105 -33.08 17.97 15.21
CA VAL A 105 -34.06 18.50 14.26
C VAL A 105 -35.03 19.42 14.99
N ASP A 106 -35.51 19.00 16.15
CA ASP A 106 -36.40 19.75 17.03
C ASP A 106 -36.20 19.30 18.49
N ARG A 107 -37.08 19.72 19.40
CA ARG A 107 -36.97 19.41 20.84
C ARG A 107 -37.25 17.95 21.20
N ASN A 108 -37.80 17.15 20.29
CA ASN A 108 -38.14 15.75 20.53
C ASN A 108 -37.54 14.79 19.49
N THR A 109 -36.71 15.28 18.57
CA THR A 109 -36.22 14.52 17.43
C THR A 109 -34.74 14.75 17.17
N VAL A 110 -34.02 13.64 17.05
CA VAL A 110 -32.64 13.62 16.53
C VAL A 110 -32.55 12.74 15.29
N GLU A 111 -31.63 13.09 14.40
CA GLU A 111 -31.39 12.38 13.15
C GLU A 111 -29.94 11.91 13.11
N ILE A 112 -29.73 10.60 12.90
CA ILE A 112 -28.40 9.99 12.76
C ILE A 112 -28.20 9.64 11.29
N THR A 113 -27.26 10.31 10.63
CA THR A 113 -27.04 10.20 9.17
C THR A 113 -25.74 9.51 8.79
N GLU A 114 -24.92 9.18 9.79
CA GLU A 114 -23.66 8.47 9.60
C GLU A 114 -23.25 7.74 10.87
N LEU A 115 -22.75 6.51 10.72
CA LEU A 115 -22.20 5.72 11.82
C LEU A 115 -20.67 5.71 11.76
N PRO A 116 -19.96 5.54 12.89
CA PRO A 116 -18.51 5.38 12.86
C PRO A 116 -18.07 4.25 11.92
N VAL A 117 -16.92 4.43 11.28
CA VAL A 117 -16.37 3.42 10.36
C VAL A 117 -16.26 2.05 11.06
N ARG A 118 -16.67 0.98 10.35
CA ARG A 118 -16.83 -0.41 10.84
C ARG A 118 -17.99 -0.63 11.82
N THR A 119 -18.90 0.33 11.99
CA THR A 119 -20.17 0.12 12.68
C THR A 119 -21.26 -0.14 11.64
N TRP A 120 -21.73 -1.38 11.56
CA TRP A 120 -22.75 -1.81 10.60
C TRP A 120 -24.17 -1.41 11.04
N THR A 121 -25.03 -1.01 10.10
CA THR A 121 -26.38 -0.52 10.37
C THR A 121 -27.23 -1.48 11.21
N GLN A 122 -27.27 -2.76 10.83
CA GLN A 122 -28.03 -3.78 11.57
C GLN A 122 -27.50 -4.01 12.98
N VAL A 123 -26.18 -4.07 13.13
CA VAL A 123 -25.52 -4.23 14.44
C VAL A 123 -25.80 -3.03 15.34
N TYR A 124 -25.78 -1.81 14.78
CA TYR A 124 -26.11 -0.60 15.51
C TYR A 124 -27.56 -0.57 15.97
N LYS A 125 -28.49 -0.95 15.09
CA LYS A 125 -29.92 -1.08 15.42
C LYS A 125 -30.13 -2.03 16.60
N GLU A 126 -29.62 -3.26 16.49
CA GLU A 126 -29.83 -4.32 17.49
C GLU A 126 -29.12 -4.05 18.83
N GLN A 127 -27.90 -3.50 18.80
CA GLN A 127 -27.07 -3.36 20.00
C GLN A 127 -27.17 -1.98 20.66
N VAL A 128 -27.70 -0.98 19.96
CA VAL A 128 -27.78 0.40 20.48
C VAL A 128 -29.23 0.89 20.51
N LEU A 129 -29.95 0.90 19.39
CA LEU A 129 -31.29 1.51 19.33
C LEU A 129 -32.36 0.65 20.01
N GLU A 130 -32.37 -0.67 19.79
CA GLU A 130 -33.34 -1.58 20.44
C GLU A 130 -33.24 -1.56 21.99
N PRO A 131 -32.05 -1.62 22.61
CA PRO A 131 -31.90 -1.43 24.05
C PRO A 131 -32.31 -0.03 24.53
N MET A 132 -32.09 1.01 23.72
CA MET A 132 -32.52 2.37 24.06
C MET A 132 -34.03 2.54 23.99
N LEU A 133 -34.73 1.77 23.14
CA LEU A 133 -36.18 1.81 23.00
C LEU A 133 -36.87 1.01 24.11
N ASN A 134 -36.45 -0.23 24.30
CA ASN A 134 -37.14 -1.17 25.19
C ASN A 134 -36.63 -1.12 26.63
N GLY A 135 -35.43 -0.57 26.84
CA GLY A 135 -34.67 -0.77 28.06
C GLY A 135 -34.11 -2.18 28.17
N THR A 136 -33.26 -2.38 29.18
CA THR A 136 -32.74 -3.69 29.59
C THR A 136 -32.81 -3.77 31.12
N ASP A 137 -32.56 -4.95 31.69
CA ASP A 137 -32.48 -5.14 33.14
C ASP A 137 -31.49 -4.19 33.83
N LYS A 138 -30.50 -3.67 33.07
CA LYS A 138 -29.42 -2.80 33.58
C LYS A 138 -29.58 -1.33 33.19
N THR A 139 -30.36 -1.02 32.16
CA THR A 139 -30.44 0.33 31.60
C THR A 139 -31.89 0.68 31.25
N PRO A 140 -32.45 1.78 31.78
CA PRO A 140 -33.80 2.19 31.42
C PRO A 140 -33.89 2.61 29.94
N ALA A 141 -35.11 2.58 29.39
CA ALA A 141 -35.39 3.14 28.09
C ALA A 141 -35.02 4.64 28.04
N LEU A 142 -34.45 5.06 26.92
CA LEU A 142 -33.97 6.41 26.65
C LEU A 142 -34.78 7.09 25.55
N ILE A 143 -35.20 6.34 24.54
CA ILE A 143 -35.94 6.84 23.37
C ILE A 143 -37.37 6.31 23.38
N SER A 144 -38.29 7.02 22.73
CA SER A 144 -39.71 6.62 22.66
C SER A 144 -40.06 5.86 21.40
N ASP A 145 -39.39 6.17 20.28
CA ASP A 145 -39.60 5.54 18.98
C ASP A 145 -38.39 5.83 18.07
N TYR A 146 -38.20 5.04 17.01
CA TYR A 146 -37.28 5.40 15.93
C TYR A 146 -37.77 4.87 14.59
N LYS A 147 -37.42 5.58 13.51
CA LYS A 147 -37.72 5.20 12.12
C LYS A 147 -36.45 5.10 11.29
N GLU A 148 -36.47 4.19 10.34
CA GLU A 148 -35.33 3.85 9.47
C GLU A 148 -35.61 4.30 8.04
N TYR A 149 -34.67 5.07 7.47
CA TYR A 149 -34.71 5.54 6.10
C TYR A 149 -33.38 5.26 5.39
N HIS A 150 -32.85 4.05 5.58
CA HIS A 150 -31.58 3.60 4.99
C HIS A 150 -31.69 3.40 3.48
N THR A 151 -30.56 3.58 2.79
CA THR A 151 -30.33 2.98 1.47
C THR A 151 -29.31 1.85 1.60
N ASP A 152 -28.96 1.23 0.47
CA ASP A 152 -27.83 0.30 0.37
C ASP A 152 -26.47 0.94 0.71
N THR A 153 -26.39 2.27 0.58
CA THR A 153 -25.15 3.06 0.63
C THR A 153 -25.16 4.14 1.72
N THR A 154 -26.30 4.43 2.36
CA THR A 154 -26.44 5.51 3.34
C THR A 154 -27.26 5.09 4.56
N VAL A 155 -26.95 5.70 5.70
CA VAL A 155 -27.66 5.49 6.97
C VAL A 155 -28.51 6.72 7.28
N LYS A 156 -29.76 6.51 7.69
CA LYS A 156 -30.60 7.53 8.31
C LYS A 156 -31.54 6.90 9.35
N PHE A 157 -31.36 7.28 10.61
CA PHE A 157 -32.31 7.01 11.69
C PHE A 157 -32.94 8.31 12.16
N VAL A 158 -34.27 8.33 12.28
CA VAL A 158 -35.01 9.42 12.90
C VAL A 158 -35.49 8.93 14.26
N VAL A 159 -34.93 9.46 15.33
CA VAL A 159 -35.15 9.00 16.71
C VAL A 159 -36.00 10.01 17.46
N LYS A 160 -37.06 9.53 18.11
CA LYS A 160 -37.97 10.33 18.94
C LYS A 160 -37.64 10.15 20.42
N MET A 161 -37.64 11.25 21.16
CA MET A 161 -37.33 11.31 22.59
C MET A 161 -38.25 12.32 23.30
N THR A 162 -38.40 12.21 24.61
CA THR A 162 -39.03 13.30 25.39
C THR A 162 -38.06 14.48 25.49
N GLU A 163 -38.60 15.70 25.66
CA GLU A 163 -37.78 16.90 25.74
C GLU A 163 -36.78 16.83 26.90
N GLU A 164 -37.16 16.25 28.05
CA GLU A 164 -36.24 16.14 29.19
C GLU A 164 -35.09 15.17 28.90
N LYS A 165 -35.39 14.04 28.24
CA LYS A 165 -34.37 13.03 27.88
C LYS A 165 -33.43 13.55 26.82
N LEU A 166 -33.92 14.32 25.85
CA LEU A 166 -33.07 14.96 24.84
C LEU A 166 -32.14 16.00 25.48
N ALA A 167 -32.65 16.87 26.35
CA ALA A 167 -31.83 17.85 27.07
C ALA A 167 -30.74 17.19 27.93
N GLN A 168 -31.07 16.08 28.61
CA GLN A 168 -30.09 15.27 29.35
C GLN A 168 -29.04 14.65 28.42
N ALA A 169 -29.45 14.13 27.27
CA ALA A 169 -28.56 13.52 26.29
C ALA A 169 -27.62 14.54 25.63
N GLU A 170 -28.11 15.75 25.33
CA GLU A 170 -27.29 16.87 24.86
C GLU A 170 -26.24 17.27 25.89
N ALA A 171 -26.65 17.45 27.15
CA ALA A 171 -25.73 17.80 28.24
C ALA A 171 -24.65 16.73 28.49
N ALA A 172 -24.99 15.45 28.29
CA ALA A 172 -24.04 14.33 28.40
C ALA A 172 -23.17 14.13 27.14
N GLY A 173 -23.51 14.80 26.03
CA GLY A 173 -22.88 14.68 24.71
C GLY A 173 -23.53 13.60 23.85
N LEU A 174 -24.25 14.03 22.80
CA LEU A 174 -25.04 13.14 21.95
C LEU A 174 -24.21 12.03 21.27
N HIS A 175 -23.02 12.33 20.76
CA HIS A 175 -22.13 11.32 20.17
C HIS A 175 -21.77 10.20 21.15
N LYS A 176 -21.56 10.54 22.43
CA LYS A 176 -21.23 9.58 23.49
C LYS A 176 -22.45 8.76 23.90
N VAL A 177 -23.60 9.43 24.05
CA VAL A 177 -24.87 8.79 24.44
C VAL A 177 -25.29 7.77 23.38
N PHE A 178 -25.35 8.20 22.12
CA PHE A 178 -25.76 7.37 20.97
C PHE A 178 -24.66 6.45 20.44
N LYS A 179 -23.53 6.32 21.12
CA LYS A 179 -22.41 5.43 20.74
C LYS A 179 -21.88 5.70 19.32
N LEU A 180 -21.92 6.96 18.88
CA LEU A 180 -21.45 7.41 17.58
C LEU A 180 -19.98 7.85 17.61
N GLN A 181 -19.21 7.36 18.58
CA GLN A 181 -17.78 7.61 18.72
C GLN A 181 -17.05 6.30 19.01
N THR A 182 -16.12 5.92 18.15
CA THR A 182 -15.22 4.79 18.35
C THR A 182 -13.76 5.25 18.36
N THR A 183 -12.89 4.47 19.00
CA THR A 183 -11.45 4.75 19.02
C THR A 183 -10.72 3.80 18.07
N LEU A 184 -9.99 4.36 17.13
CA LEU A 184 -9.09 3.64 16.24
C LEU A 184 -7.66 3.74 16.77
N THR A 185 -7.03 2.60 17.07
CA THR A 185 -5.63 2.56 17.54
C THR A 185 -4.78 1.73 16.57
N CYS A 186 -3.69 2.31 16.07
CA CYS A 186 -2.81 1.73 15.06
C CYS A 186 -1.40 1.46 15.62
N ASN A 187 -1.31 0.67 16.70
CA ASN A 187 -0.02 0.35 17.35
C ASN A 187 0.67 -0.92 16.82
N SER A 188 -0.02 -1.67 15.95
CA SER A 188 0.45 -2.92 15.34
C SER A 188 0.47 -2.80 13.82
N MET A 189 1.37 -1.96 13.30
CA MET A 189 1.52 -1.69 11.88
C MET A 189 2.69 -2.49 11.28
N LYS A 190 2.76 -3.80 11.53
CA LYS A 190 3.80 -4.67 10.99
C LYS A 190 3.45 -5.06 9.55
N THR A 191 4.34 -4.76 8.61
CA THR A 191 4.23 -5.18 7.20
C THR A 191 5.49 -5.96 6.84
N PHE A 192 5.34 -6.99 6.02
CA PHE A 192 6.48 -7.67 5.40
C PHE A 192 7.13 -6.70 4.40
N PHE A 193 8.46 -6.63 4.41
CA PHE A 193 9.25 -5.87 3.45
C PHE A 193 10.29 -6.80 2.80
N LEU A 194 10.93 -6.37 1.71
CA LEU A 194 11.97 -7.12 0.97
C LEU A 194 13.08 -7.73 1.87
N SER A 195 13.32 -7.17 3.06
CA SER A 195 14.32 -7.65 4.00
C SER A 195 13.72 -8.41 5.21
N GLY A 196 12.49 -8.91 5.12
CA GLY A 196 11.76 -9.60 6.21
C GLY A 196 10.75 -8.74 6.98
N ILE A 197 10.30 -9.25 8.14
CA ILE A 197 9.28 -8.59 8.98
C ILE A 197 9.87 -7.38 9.71
N LYS A 198 9.41 -6.18 9.39
CA LYS A 198 9.78 -4.96 10.13
C LYS A 198 8.59 -4.35 10.87
N ARG A 199 8.86 -3.86 12.08
CA ARG A 199 7.89 -3.11 12.89
C ARG A 199 8.10 -1.61 12.64
N THR A 200 7.28 -1.02 11.78
CA THR A 200 7.31 0.42 11.52
C THR A 200 6.26 1.14 12.38
N LEU A 201 6.65 2.24 13.03
CA LEU A 201 5.83 2.93 14.04
C LEU A 201 4.97 4.07 13.49
N ARG A 202 5.24 4.59 12.29
CA ARG A 202 4.47 5.70 11.69
C ARG A 202 4.22 5.47 10.20
N THR A 203 3.07 5.93 9.72
CA THR A 203 2.65 5.91 8.31
C THR A 203 3.66 6.61 7.41
N TYR A 204 4.23 7.73 7.86
CA TYR A 204 5.28 8.50 7.16
C TYR A 204 6.46 7.63 6.69
N PHE A 205 6.96 6.75 7.56
CA PHE A 205 8.10 5.90 7.22
C PHE A 205 7.74 4.88 6.13
N LYS A 206 6.50 4.38 6.11
CA LYS A 206 6.02 3.47 5.06
C LYS A 206 5.92 4.18 3.71
N THR A 207 5.47 5.44 3.69
CA THR A 207 5.44 6.24 2.46
C THR A 207 6.85 6.49 1.93
N LYS A 208 7.82 6.77 2.81
CA LYS A 208 9.22 6.96 2.42
C LYS A 208 9.90 5.70 1.89
N GLU A 209 9.77 4.59 2.60
CA GLU A 209 10.33 3.30 2.17
C GLU A 209 9.74 2.84 0.83
N PHE A 210 8.43 2.97 0.66
CA PHE A 210 7.78 2.69 -0.62
C PHE A 210 8.28 3.64 -1.72
N PHE A 211 8.43 4.93 -1.42
CA PHE A 211 8.86 5.92 -2.40
C PHE A 211 10.25 5.63 -2.94
N ASP A 212 11.21 5.35 -2.05
CA ASP A 212 12.59 5.07 -2.44
C ASP A 212 12.66 3.83 -3.34
N LEU A 213 11.95 2.76 -2.97
CA LEU A 213 11.84 1.54 -3.78
C LEU A 213 11.13 1.79 -5.12
N ARG A 214 10.01 2.52 -5.11
CA ARG A 214 9.27 2.78 -6.35
C ARG A 214 10.06 3.66 -7.30
N LEU A 215 10.79 4.64 -6.79
CA LEU A 215 11.65 5.51 -7.60
C LEU A 215 12.78 4.74 -8.27
N SER A 216 13.41 3.79 -7.55
CA SER A 216 14.44 2.93 -8.16
C SER A 216 13.85 2.04 -9.25
N TYR A 217 12.64 1.49 -9.05
CA TYR A 217 11.93 0.72 -10.07
C TYR A 217 11.55 1.55 -11.30
N TYR A 218 11.27 2.85 -11.17
CA TYR A 218 11.15 3.73 -12.35
C TYR A 218 12.47 3.91 -13.09
N GLY A 219 13.61 3.84 -12.39
CA GLY A 219 14.94 3.75 -13.01
C GLY A 219 15.06 2.49 -13.87
N LEU A 220 14.79 1.32 -13.27
CA LEU A 220 14.80 0.03 -13.95
C LEU A 220 13.82 -0.01 -15.14
N ARG A 221 12.61 0.54 -14.97
CA ARG A 221 11.61 0.68 -16.05
C ARG A 221 12.17 1.49 -17.21
N LYS A 222 12.82 2.63 -16.93
CA LYS A 222 13.41 3.47 -17.97
C LYS A 222 14.51 2.71 -18.72
N GLU A 223 15.40 2.02 -18.01
CA GLU A 223 16.47 1.22 -18.62
C GLU A 223 15.91 0.10 -19.51
N TRP A 224 14.92 -0.63 -19.00
CA TRP A 224 14.22 -1.67 -19.75
C TRP A 224 13.56 -1.12 -21.02
N LEU A 225 12.83 -0.02 -20.90
CA LEU A 225 12.15 0.62 -22.04
C LEU A 225 13.15 1.17 -23.08
N VAL A 226 14.26 1.77 -22.64
CA VAL A 226 15.30 2.25 -23.56
C VAL A 226 15.96 1.08 -24.30
N GLY A 227 16.19 -0.04 -23.61
CA GLY A 227 16.71 -1.27 -24.20
C GLY A 227 15.75 -1.86 -25.23
N MET A 228 14.50 -2.11 -24.84
CA MET A 228 13.48 -2.71 -25.70
C MET A 228 13.17 -1.83 -26.92
N LEU A 229 12.88 -0.55 -26.73
CA LEU A 229 12.60 0.36 -27.86
C LEU A 229 13.83 0.58 -28.73
N GLY A 230 15.03 0.54 -28.14
CA GLY A 230 16.29 0.55 -28.88
C GLY A 230 16.41 -0.66 -29.80
N ALA A 231 16.15 -1.87 -29.30
CA ALA A 231 16.14 -3.09 -30.07
C ALA A 231 15.06 -3.08 -31.18
N GLU A 232 13.85 -2.60 -30.88
CA GLU A 232 12.79 -2.39 -31.87
C GLU A 232 13.21 -1.39 -32.96
N SER A 233 13.86 -0.29 -32.59
CA SER A 233 14.37 0.69 -33.53
C SER A 233 15.45 0.08 -34.44
N THR A 234 16.38 -0.70 -33.89
CA THR A 234 17.41 -1.41 -34.65
C THR A 234 16.81 -2.45 -35.59
N LYS A 235 15.78 -3.16 -35.15
CA LYS A 235 15.01 -4.10 -35.99
C LYS A 235 14.39 -3.40 -37.19
N LEU A 236 13.69 -2.29 -36.98
CA LEU A 236 13.09 -1.48 -38.05
C LEU A 236 14.15 -0.86 -38.97
N ASN A 237 15.31 -0.46 -38.43
CA ASN A 237 16.44 0.03 -39.23
C ASN A 237 16.94 -1.03 -40.21
N ASN A 238 17.16 -2.26 -39.72
CA ASN A 238 17.61 -3.38 -40.55
C ASN A 238 16.55 -3.78 -41.60
N GLN A 239 15.27 -3.84 -41.22
CA GLN A 239 14.17 -4.11 -42.16
C GLN A 239 14.06 -3.04 -43.25
N ALA A 240 14.06 -1.76 -42.88
CA ALA A 240 13.99 -0.65 -43.83
C ALA A 240 15.21 -0.64 -44.76
N ARG A 241 16.42 -0.87 -44.23
CA ARG A 241 17.65 -0.99 -45.03
C ARG A 241 17.54 -2.13 -46.05
N PHE A 242 17.08 -3.30 -45.63
CA PHE A 242 16.93 -4.45 -46.52
C PHE A 242 15.95 -4.17 -47.66
N ILE A 243 14.78 -3.62 -47.35
CA ILE A 243 13.77 -3.28 -48.36
C ILE A 243 14.32 -2.23 -49.35
N LEU A 244 14.97 -1.19 -48.85
CA LEU A 244 15.60 -0.16 -49.70
C LEU A 244 16.71 -0.73 -50.59
N GLU A 245 17.58 -1.60 -50.05
CA GLU A 245 18.59 -2.28 -50.86
C GLU A 245 17.96 -3.20 -51.91
N LYS A 246 16.82 -3.85 -51.61
CA LYS A 246 16.12 -4.76 -52.52
C LYS A 246 15.45 -4.03 -53.68
N ILE A 247 14.73 -2.94 -53.41
CA ILE A 247 14.06 -2.16 -54.47
C ILE A 247 15.06 -1.38 -55.34
N GLN A 248 16.25 -1.08 -54.82
CA GLN A 248 17.34 -0.45 -55.57
C GLN A 248 18.21 -1.44 -56.35
N GLY A 249 17.92 -2.75 -56.27
CA GLY A 249 18.71 -3.80 -56.93
C GLY A 249 20.10 -4.02 -56.34
N LYS A 250 20.40 -3.48 -55.14
CA LYS A 250 21.69 -3.66 -54.45
C LYS A 250 21.82 -5.03 -53.80
N ILE A 251 20.70 -5.68 -53.50
CA ILE A 251 20.63 -7.03 -52.94
C ILE A 251 19.62 -7.85 -53.74
N THR A 252 19.97 -9.09 -54.05
CA THR A 252 19.12 -10.04 -54.79
C THR A 252 19.01 -11.31 -53.97
N ILE A 253 17.79 -11.80 -53.77
CA ILE A 253 17.50 -12.97 -52.93
C ILE A 253 16.92 -14.14 -53.74
N GLU A 254 16.55 -13.86 -54.98
CA GLU A 254 15.94 -14.80 -55.90
C GLU A 254 16.89 -15.98 -56.19
N ASN A 255 16.37 -17.19 -56.02
CA ASN A 255 17.07 -18.46 -56.31
C ASN A 255 18.44 -18.63 -55.59
N ARG A 256 18.60 -18.06 -54.40
CA ARG A 256 19.76 -18.29 -53.53
C ARG A 256 19.48 -19.34 -52.47
N SER A 257 20.49 -20.13 -52.11
CA SER A 257 20.34 -21.06 -50.99
C SER A 257 20.22 -20.31 -49.67
N LYS A 258 19.53 -20.89 -48.68
CA LYS A 258 19.37 -20.29 -47.35
C LYS A 258 20.72 -19.96 -46.71
N LYS A 259 21.72 -20.83 -46.88
CA LYS A 259 23.08 -20.63 -46.33
C LYS A 259 23.77 -19.42 -46.96
N ASP A 260 23.71 -19.29 -48.29
CA ASP A 260 24.31 -18.16 -49.00
C ASP A 260 23.63 -16.84 -48.62
N LEU A 261 22.31 -16.87 -48.41
CA LEU A 261 21.53 -15.71 -48.02
C LEU A 261 21.94 -15.21 -46.61
N ILE A 262 22.06 -16.13 -45.65
CA ILE A 262 22.53 -15.81 -44.29
C ILE A 262 23.96 -15.27 -44.33
N GLN A 263 24.88 -15.93 -45.05
CA GLN A 263 26.26 -15.48 -45.15
C GLN A 263 26.39 -14.10 -45.80
N MET A 264 25.59 -13.82 -46.83
CA MET A 264 25.51 -12.50 -47.47
C MET A 264 25.02 -11.43 -46.49
N LEU A 265 23.98 -11.71 -45.69
CA LEU A 265 23.45 -10.76 -44.70
C LEU A 265 24.49 -10.45 -43.62
N VAL A 266 25.22 -11.46 -43.13
CA VAL A 266 26.34 -11.28 -42.19
C VAL A 266 27.44 -10.40 -42.81
N GLN A 267 27.88 -10.69 -44.04
CA GLN A 267 28.93 -9.93 -44.72
C GLN A 267 28.55 -8.46 -44.97
N ARG A 268 27.26 -8.17 -45.15
CA ARG A 268 26.75 -6.81 -45.32
C ARG A 268 26.49 -6.08 -44.00
N GLY A 269 26.75 -6.74 -42.87
CA GLY A 269 26.56 -6.19 -41.53
C GLY A 269 25.09 -5.97 -41.18
N TYR A 270 24.19 -6.88 -41.61
CA TYR A 270 22.87 -6.95 -41.02
C TYR A 270 22.97 -7.63 -39.66
N GLU A 271 22.25 -7.09 -38.68
CA GLU A 271 22.24 -7.64 -37.33
C GLU A 271 21.29 -8.84 -37.24
N SER A 272 21.64 -9.83 -36.42
CA SER A 272 20.69 -10.86 -35.97
C SER A 272 19.53 -10.20 -35.21
N ASP A 273 18.35 -10.82 -35.12
CA ASP A 273 17.13 -10.21 -34.55
C ASP A 273 17.42 -9.48 -33.22
N PRO A 274 17.46 -8.13 -33.23
CA PRO A 274 17.92 -7.38 -32.07
C PRO A 274 16.98 -7.52 -30.87
N VAL A 275 15.68 -7.71 -31.12
CA VAL A 275 14.67 -7.85 -30.06
C VAL A 275 14.81 -9.19 -29.36
N LYS A 276 15.07 -10.25 -30.13
CA LYS A 276 15.31 -11.59 -29.59
C LYS A 276 16.60 -11.62 -28.79
N ALA A 277 17.69 -11.10 -29.37
CA ALA A 277 18.99 -11.02 -28.69
C ALA A 277 18.91 -10.20 -27.39
N TRP A 278 18.15 -9.11 -27.38
CA TRP A 278 17.94 -8.33 -26.17
C TRP A 278 17.17 -9.10 -25.09
N LYS A 279 16.10 -9.81 -25.44
CA LYS A 279 15.34 -10.62 -24.46
C LYS A 279 16.17 -11.76 -23.88
N GLU A 280 16.90 -12.49 -24.72
CA GLU A 280 17.80 -13.57 -24.29
C GLU A 280 18.89 -13.04 -23.33
N ALA A 281 19.41 -11.83 -23.57
CA ALA A 281 20.37 -11.20 -22.67
C ALA A 281 19.77 -10.86 -21.30
N GLN A 282 18.49 -10.44 -21.25
CA GLN A 282 17.81 -10.15 -19.98
C GLN A 282 17.45 -11.42 -19.21
N GLU A 283 17.04 -12.49 -19.90
CA GLU A 283 16.79 -13.80 -19.28
C GLU A 283 18.07 -14.36 -18.66
N LYS A 284 19.18 -14.32 -19.42
CA LYS A 284 20.48 -14.75 -18.92
C LYS A 284 20.96 -13.94 -17.71
N ALA A 285 20.77 -12.61 -17.74
CA ALA A 285 21.13 -11.76 -16.61
C ALA A 285 20.29 -12.09 -15.36
N ALA A 286 19.01 -12.41 -15.52
CA ALA A 286 18.14 -12.81 -14.41
C ALA A 286 18.58 -14.17 -13.80
N GLU A 287 18.94 -15.15 -14.62
CA GLU A 287 19.46 -16.46 -14.16
C GLU A 287 20.77 -16.33 -13.38
N GLU A 288 21.66 -15.43 -13.81
CA GLU A 288 22.93 -15.12 -13.13
C GLU A 288 22.70 -14.46 -11.74
N GLU A 289 21.68 -13.62 -11.59
CA GLU A 289 21.31 -13.03 -10.29
C GLU A 289 20.69 -14.06 -9.31
N GLU A 290 19.95 -15.05 -9.82
CA GLU A 290 19.37 -16.11 -8.99
C GLU A 290 20.43 -17.10 -8.48
N THR A 291 21.41 -17.44 -9.31
CA THR A 291 22.51 -18.35 -8.93
C THR A 291 23.48 -17.75 -7.90
N GLN A 292 23.61 -16.43 -7.81
CA GLN A 292 24.43 -15.79 -6.76
C GLN A 292 23.78 -15.82 -5.36
N ASN A 293 22.47 -16.07 -5.25
CA ASN A 293 21.76 -16.16 -3.97
C ASN A 293 21.61 -17.59 -3.44
N GLN A 294 22.07 -18.61 -4.18
CA GLN A 294 22.13 -20.00 -3.74
C GLN A 294 23.58 -20.47 -3.79
N HIS A 295 24.19 -20.64 -2.61
CA HIS A 295 25.47 -21.31 -2.48
C HIS A 295 25.24 -22.81 -2.70
N ASP A 296 25.19 -23.27 -3.95
CA ASP A 296 25.40 -24.68 -4.30
C ASP A 296 25.79 -24.85 -5.78
N ASP A 297 26.89 -25.59 -5.95
CA ASP A 297 27.51 -25.97 -7.22
C ASP A 297 26.56 -26.86 -8.04
N SER A 298 26.05 -26.36 -9.16
CA SER A 298 25.65 -27.24 -10.27
C SER A 298 25.76 -26.50 -11.61
N SER A 299 26.87 -26.76 -12.28
CA SER A 299 27.10 -26.40 -13.67
C SER A 299 26.11 -27.15 -14.57
N SER A 300 25.12 -26.41 -15.09
CA SER A 300 24.24 -26.90 -16.16
C SER A 300 24.64 -26.22 -17.47
N ASP A 301 25.56 -26.87 -18.18
CA ASP A 301 25.85 -26.58 -19.59
C ASP A 301 24.63 -27.00 -20.43
N SER A 302 23.91 -26.02 -21.00
CA SER A 302 23.07 -26.27 -22.17
C SER A 302 22.71 -24.99 -22.92
N GLY A 303 23.34 -24.80 -24.08
CA GLY A 303 22.92 -23.75 -25.02
C GLY A 303 23.86 -23.63 -26.20
N THR A 304 23.72 -24.51 -27.20
CA THR A 304 24.35 -24.35 -28.51
C THR A 304 24.10 -22.92 -29.03
N PRO A 305 25.11 -22.16 -29.49
CA PRO A 305 24.87 -20.81 -29.98
C PRO A 305 23.95 -20.91 -31.20
N SER A 306 22.70 -20.44 -31.04
CA SER A 306 21.78 -20.28 -32.15
C SER A 306 22.47 -19.34 -33.14
N GLY A 307 22.72 -19.81 -34.36
CA GLY A 307 23.36 -18.99 -35.39
C GLY A 307 22.57 -17.71 -35.70
N PRO A 308 23.10 -16.82 -36.56
CA PRO A 308 22.44 -15.55 -36.88
C PRO A 308 20.96 -15.72 -37.29
N ASP A 309 20.07 -14.99 -36.62
CA ASP A 309 18.61 -15.03 -36.83
C ASP A 309 18.17 -13.86 -37.70
N PHE A 310 17.99 -14.11 -39.00
CA PHE A 310 17.48 -13.14 -39.97
C PHE A 310 16.00 -13.34 -40.32
N ASN A 311 15.27 -14.17 -39.57
CA ASN A 311 13.87 -14.47 -39.89
C ASN A 311 12.99 -13.23 -39.86
N TYR A 312 13.31 -12.24 -39.03
CA TYR A 312 12.56 -10.98 -38.97
C TYR A 312 12.65 -10.12 -40.24
N ILE A 313 13.64 -10.38 -41.10
CA ILE A 313 13.77 -9.78 -42.43
C ILE A 313 13.13 -10.70 -43.47
N LEU A 314 13.50 -11.99 -43.44
CA LEU A 314 13.14 -12.95 -44.49
C LEU A 314 11.66 -13.36 -44.46
N ASN A 315 11.00 -13.25 -43.30
CA ASN A 315 9.57 -13.52 -43.16
C ASN A 315 8.70 -12.30 -43.51
N MET A 316 9.30 -11.17 -43.92
CA MET A 316 8.52 -10.04 -44.42
C MET A 316 7.74 -10.45 -45.67
N SER A 317 6.46 -10.07 -45.73
CA SER A 317 5.63 -10.38 -46.90
C SER A 317 6.16 -9.72 -48.17
N LEU A 318 5.89 -10.30 -49.35
CA LEU A 318 6.25 -9.67 -50.64
C LEU A 318 5.61 -8.28 -50.81
N TRP A 319 4.47 -8.02 -50.15
CA TRP A 319 3.85 -6.70 -50.10
C TRP A 319 4.77 -5.62 -49.52
N SER A 320 5.74 -5.99 -48.68
CA SER A 320 6.72 -5.05 -48.10
C SER A 320 7.59 -4.37 -49.16
N LEU A 321 7.62 -4.89 -50.39
CA LEU A 321 8.33 -4.31 -51.54
C LEU A 321 7.48 -3.30 -52.33
N THR A 322 6.19 -3.14 -52.00
CA THR A 322 5.31 -2.13 -52.62
C THR A 322 5.63 -0.74 -52.09
N LYS A 323 5.39 0.29 -52.91
CA LYS A 323 5.70 1.68 -52.59
C LYS A 323 5.07 2.12 -51.27
N GLU A 324 3.79 1.82 -51.09
CA GLU A 324 3.01 2.18 -49.90
C GLU A 324 3.61 1.56 -48.63
N LYS A 325 4.03 0.29 -48.71
CA LYS A 325 4.64 -0.41 -47.56
C LYS A 325 6.05 0.06 -47.27
N VAL A 326 6.83 0.46 -48.27
CA VAL A 326 8.15 1.08 -48.05
C VAL A 326 7.99 2.40 -47.30
N GLU A 327 7.07 3.26 -47.74
CA GLU A 327 6.78 4.55 -47.08
C GLU A 327 6.27 4.34 -45.64
N GLU A 328 5.36 3.38 -45.44
CA GLU A 328 4.86 3.01 -44.11
C GLU A 328 5.99 2.52 -43.18
N LEU A 329 6.87 1.63 -43.67
CA LEU A 329 7.98 1.08 -42.89
C LEU A 329 9.00 2.16 -42.50
N ILE A 330 9.33 3.08 -43.41
CA ILE A 330 10.20 4.22 -43.12
C ILE A 330 9.56 5.12 -42.05
N LYS A 331 8.25 5.39 -42.17
CA LYS A 331 7.52 6.17 -41.16
C LYS A 331 7.53 5.48 -39.80
N GLN A 332 7.34 4.16 -39.74
CA GLN A 332 7.41 3.38 -38.50
C GLN A 332 8.80 3.46 -37.86
N ARG A 333 9.86 3.26 -38.65
CA ARG A 333 11.26 3.40 -38.21
C ARG A 333 11.51 4.77 -37.60
N ASP A 334 11.15 5.84 -38.31
CA ASP A 334 11.42 7.21 -37.86
C ASP A 334 10.59 7.57 -36.62
N THR A 335 9.37 7.04 -36.52
CA THR A 335 8.52 7.20 -35.33
C THR A 335 9.14 6.50 -34.13
N LYS A 336 9.58 5.24 -34.28
CA LYS A 336 10.24 4.48 -33.22
C LYS A 336 11.55 5.15 -32.77
N GLY A 337 12.33 5.68 -33.71
CA GLY A 337 13.54 6.45 -33.40
C GLY A 337 13.24 7.72 -32.60
N ARG A 338 12.15 8.43 -32.90
CA ARG A 338 11.68 9.56 -32.08
C ARG A 338 11.23 9.10 -30.69
N GLU A 339 10.45 8.02 -30.59
CA GLU A 339 10.02 7.46 -29.29
C GLU A 339 11.20 7.14 -28.38
N VAL A 340 12.26 6.51 -28.90
CA VAL A 340 13.50 6.23 -28.14
C VAL A 340 14.13 7.52 -27.62
N ASN A 341 14.25 8.52 -28.47
CA ASN A 341 14.86 9.80 -28.09
C ASN A 341 14.00 10.55 -27.09
N ASP A 342 12.68 10.50 -27.23
CA ASP A 342 11.72 11.15 -26.33
C ASP A 342 11.79 10.51 -24.94
N LEU A 343 11.84 9.17 -24.88
CA LEU A 343 12.01 8.44 -23.63
C LEU A 343 13.35 8.73 -22.95
N LYS A 344 14.46 8.81 -23.71
CA LYS A 344 15.78 9.12 -23.14
C LYS A 344 15.80 10.46 -22.42
N ARG A 345 15.04 11.44 -22.91
CA ARG A 345 14.92 12.79 -22.33
C ARG A 345 14.10 12.82 -21.04
N LYS A 346 13.20 11.86 -20.80
CA LYS A 346 12.40 11.78 -19.57
C LYS A 346 13.22 11.23 -18.42
N SER A 347 13.13 11.80 -17.23
CA SER A 347 13.68 11.20 -16.02
C SER A 347 12.75 10.13 -15.43
N PRO A 348 13.23 9.25 -14.53
CA PRO A 348 12.35 8.35 -13.77
C PRO A 348 11.22 9.08 -13.03
N SER A 349 11.50 10.28 -12.53
CA SER A 349 10.50 11.16 -11.89
C SER A 349 9.44 11.63 -12.87
N ASP A 350 9.81 11.96 -14.11
CA ASP A 350 8.84 12.40 -15.13
C ASP A 350 7.90 11.27 -15.54
N LEU A 351 8.44 10.04 -15.72
CA LEU A 351 7.61 8.85 -15.98
C LEU A 351 6.60 8.61 -14.84
N TRP A 352 7.02 8.80 -13.60
CA TRP A 352 6.12 8.66 -12.46
C TRP A 352 5.06 9.76 -12.43
N LYS A 353 5.41 11.00 -12.74
CA LYS A 353 4.44 12.11 -12.82
C LYS A 353 3.39 11.87 -13.90
N GLU A 354 3.76 11.32 -15.05
CA GLU A 354 2.84 10.94 -16.13
C GLU A 354 1.84 9.87 -15.67
N ASP A 355 2.33 8.78 -15.05
CA ASP A 355 1.46 7.73 -14.51
C ASP A 355 0.51 8.26 -13.42
N LEU A 356 1.00 9.12 -12.52
CA LEU A 356 0.18 9.74 -11.47
C LEU A 356 -0.89 10.68 -12.05
N ALA A 357 -0.59 11.40 -13.12
CA ALA A 357 -1.55 12.28 -13.79
C ALA A 357 -2.67 11.46 -14.45
N ALA A 358 -2.31 10.42 -15.21
CA ALA A 358 -3.27 9.52 -15.85
C ALA A 358 -4.16 8.81 -14.81
N PHE A 359 -3.59 8.39 -13.68
CA PHE A 359 -4.35 7.79 -12.58
C PHE A 359 -5.37 8.76 -11.96
N VAL A 360 -4.97 10.00 -11.67
CA VAL A 360 -5.88 10.99 -11.05
C VAL A 360 -7.01 11.37 -11.98
N GLU A 361 -6.72 11.58 -13.28
CA GLU A 361 -7.74 11.88 -14.29
C GLU A 361 -8.81 10.78 -14.36
N GLU A 362 -8.37 9.52 -14.41
CA GLU A 362 -9.30 8.39 -14.45
C GLU A 362 -10.02 8.17 -13.10
N LEU A 363 -9.36 8.44 -11.97
CA LEU A 363 -10.00 8.38 -10.65
C LEU A 363 -11.14 9.40 -10.53
N ASP A 364 -10.91 10.64 -10.99
CA ASP A 364 -11.93 11.70 -10.98
C ASP A 364 -13.15 11.30 -11.82
N LYS A 365 -12.91 10.71 -13.00
CA LYS A 365 -13.96 10.22 -13.90
C LYS A 365 -14.76 9.07 -13.28
N VAL A 366 -14.10 8.07 -12.71
CA VAL A 366 -14.78 6.92 -12.08
C VAL A 366 -15.58 7.37 -10.88
N GLU A 367 -15.04 8.21 -10.00
CA GLU A 367 -15.77 8.69 -8.83
C GLU A 367 -16.93 9.63 -9.21
N ALA A 368 -16.81 10.40 -10.30
CA ALA A 368 -17.92 11.17 -10.83
C ALA A 368 -19.05 10.26 -11.33
N GLN A 369 -18.71 9.22 -12.11
CA GLN A 369 -19.68 8.23 -12.58
C GLN A 369 -20.35 7.50 -11.42
N GLU A 370 -19.61 7.08 -10.40
CA GLU A 370 -20.16 6.44 -9.20
C GLU A 370 -21.17 7.36 -8.48
N ARG A 371 -20.87 8.65 -8.35
CA ARG A 371 -21.80 9.62 -7.75
C ARG A 371 -23.08 9.79 -8.58
N GLU A 372 -22.95 9.87 -9.89
CA GLU A 372 -24.09 9.94 -10.81
C GLU A 372 -24.94 8.66 -10.75
N ASP A 373 -24.31 7.49 -10.71
CA ASP A 373 -24.99 6.19 -10.62
C ASP A 373 -25.74 6.04 -9.29
N ILE A 374 -25.18 6.54 -8.18
CA ILE A 374 -25.86 6.60 -6.88
C ILE A 374 -27.09 7.51 -6.98
N LEU A 375 -26.94 8.74 -7.50
CA LEU A 375 -28.07 9.67 -7.67
C LEU A 375 -29.16 9.10 -8.60
N ALA A 376 -28.75 8.45 -9.69
CA ALA A 376 -29.66 7.83 -10.65
C ALA A 376 -30.39 6.62 -10.04
N GLY A 377 -29.69 5.78 -9.26
CA GLY A 377 -30.27 4.65 -8.52
C GLY A 377 -31.29 5.10 -7.50
N MET A 378 -31.05 6.24 -6.84
CA MET A 378 -31.99 6.85 -5.92
C MET A 378 -33.22 7.49 -6.62
N SER A 379 -33.09 7.90 -7.89
CA SER A 379 -34.20 8.48 -8.68
C SER A 379 -35.14 7.46 -9.33
N GLY A 380 -34.80 6.17 -9.31
CA GLY A 380 -35.59 5.07 -9.86
C GLY A 380 -35.63 5.04 -11.39
N LYS A 381 -34.88 4.12 -12.01
CA LYS A 381 -35.05 3.81 -13.45
C LYS A 381 -36.40 3.12 -13.68
N ALA A 382 -37.20 3.64 -14.60
CA ALA A 382 -38.37 2.95 -15.12
C ALA A 382 -37.92 1.70 -15.90
N ILE A 383 -38.04 0.51 -15.29
CA ILE A 383 -37.84 -0.76 -15.99
C ILE A 383 -39.05 -0.97 -16.91
N LYS A 384 -38.83 -0.95 -18.24
CA LYS A 384 -39.85 -1.39 -19.22
C LYS A 384 -40.05 -2.91 -19.09
N GLY A 385 -40.90 -3.31 -18.16
CA GLY A 385 -41.47 -4.66 -18.10
C GLY A 385 -42.60 -4.82 -19.10
N LYS A 386 -42.54 -5.89 -19.92
CA LYS A 386 -43.65 -6.34 -20.76
C LYS A 386 -44.87 -6.66 -19.87
N VAL A 387 -45.98 -5.98 -20.17
CA VAL A 387 -47.38 -6.32 -19.80
C VAL A 387 -47.65 -6.47 -18.29
N GLY A 388 -48.02 -5.36 -17.65
CA GLY A 388 -48.57 -5.30 -16.29
C GLY A 388 -48.34 -3.94 -15.65
N LYS A 389 -49.36 -3.34 -15.00
CA LYS A 389 -49.26 -1.99 -14.41
C LYS A 389 -48.02 -1.88 -13.49
N PRO A 390 -47.07 -0.96 -13.77
CA PRO A 390 -45.88 -0.81 -12.95
C PRO A 390 -46.25 -0.21 -11.59
N LYS A 391 -46.08 -0.97 -10.51
CA LYS A 391 -45.99 -0.39 -9.16
C LYS A 391 -44.55 0.05 -8.93
N VAL A 392 -44.31 1.34 -9.17
CA VAL A 392 -43.07 2.01 -8.78
C VAL A 392 -43.15 2.25 -7.27
N LYS A 393 -42.40 1.50 -6.45
CA LYS A 393 -42.05 1.98 -5.10
C LYS A 393 -40.96 3.03 -5.31
N LYS A 394 -41.37 4.27 -5.50
CA LYS A 394 -40.46 5.41 -5.49
C LYS A 394 -39.96 5.52 -4.06
N LEU A 395 -38.69 5.17 -3.79
CA LEU A 395 -38.05 5.64 -2.57
C LEU A 395 -38.11 7.17 -2.65
N GLN A 396 -38.78 7.78 -1.68
CA GLN A 396 -38.98 9.21 -1.69
C GLN A 396 -37.62 9.82 -1.33
N LEU A 397 -36.89 10.30 -2.36
CA LEU A 397 -35.50 10.78 -2.27
C LEU A 397 -35.27 11.76 -1.12
N GLU A 398 -36.27 12.58 -0.80
CA GLU A 398 -36.25 13.55 0.31
C GLU A 398 -36.22 12.87 1.68
N GLU A 399 -36.82 11.69 1.83
CA GLU A 399 -36.89 10.99 3.12
C GLU A 399 -35.57 10.34 3.51
N THR A 400 -34.68 10.02 2.57
CA THR A 400 -33.39 9.37 2.83
C THR A 400 -32.22 10.35 2.99
N MET A 401 -32.42 11.64 2.65
CA MET A 401 -31.42 12.70 2.79
C MET A 401 -31.46 13.36 4.18
N PRO A 402 -30.34 13.88 4.71
CA PRO A 402 -30.33 14.64 5.97
C PRO A 402 -31.34 15.79 5.94
N SER A 403 -32.07 16.01 7.04
CA SER A 403 -32.98 17.15 7.14
C SER A 403 -32.22 18.48 6.97
N PRO A 404 -32.70 19.40 6.10
CA PRO A 404 -32.02 20.68 5.87
C PRO A 404 -32.07 21.62 7.08
N TYR A 405 -32.92 21.34 8.07
CA TYR A 405 -33.14 22.18 9.25
C TYR A 405 -32.46 21.65 10.52
N GLY A 406 -31.79 20.49 10.45
CA GLY A 406 -31.15 19.89 11.61
C GLY A 406 -29.89 20.65 12.04
N ARG A 407 -29.76 20.95 13.34
CA ARG A 407 -28.51 21.49 13.91
C ARG A 407 -27.51 20.35 14.06
N ARG A 408 -26.44 20.37 13.25
CA ARG A 408 -25.33 19.42 13.35
C ARG A 408 -24.63 19.57 14.70
N ILE A 409 -24.48 18.46 15.41
CA ILE A 409 -23.71 18.43 16.66
C ILE A 409 -22.26 18.11 16.32
N VAL A 410 -21.33 18.95 16.80
CA VAL A 410 -19.90 18.72 16.61
C VAL A 410 -19.42 17.74 17.68
N PRO A 411 -18.70 16.66 17.32
CA PRO A 411 -18.21 15.71 18.30
C PRO A 411 -17.20 16.37 19.26
N GLU A 412 -17.43 16.20 20.55
CA GLU A 412 -16.48 16.62 21.58
C GLU A 412 -15.44 15.52 21.84
N ILE A 413 -14.15 15.88 21.78
CA ILE A 413 -13.02 14.94 21.94
C ILE A 413 -12.08 15.31 23.09
N THR A 414 -12.34 16.41 23.81
CA THR A 414 -11.49 16.95 24.88
C THR A 414 -11.19 15.90 25.96
N ALA A 415 -12.25 15.24 26.45
CA ALA A 415 -12.15 14.16 27.43
C ALA A 415 -11.38 12.96 26.88
N MET A 416 -11.63 12.57 25.62
CA MET A 416 -10.94 11.45 24.97
C MET A 416 -9.44 11.73 24.80
N LYS A 417 -9.06 12.97 24.44
CA LYS A 417 -7.67 13.43 24.35
C LYS A 417 -6.97 13.40 25.71
N ALA A 418 -7.64 13.86 26.77
CA ALA A 418 -7.11 13.84 28.12
C ALA A 418 -6.89 12.39 28.60
N ASP A 419 -7.83 11.49 28.33
CA ASP A 419 -7.73 10.07 28.68
C ASP A 419 -6.65 9.34 27.90
N ALA A 420 -6.52 9.60 26.59
CA ALA A 420 -5.43 9.08 25.76
C ALA A 420 -4.06 9.52 26.30
N SER A 421 -3.93 10.81 26.64
CA SER A 421 -2.71 11.38 27.23
C SER A 421 -2.36 10.73 28.58
N LYS A 422 -3.34 10.55 29.47
CA LYS A 422 -3.16 9.87 30.76
C LYS A 422 -2.73 8.41 30.58
N LYS A 423 -3.34 7.68 29.63
CA LYS A 423 -2.98 6.28 29.30
C LYS A 423 -1.55 6.19 28.77
N LEU A 424 -1.12 7.13 27.94
CA LEU A 424 0.25 7.20 27.42
C LEU A 424 1.28 7.43 28.55
N LEU A 425 0.99 8.36 29.46
CA LEU A 425 1.83 8.63 30.65
C LEU A 425 1.96 7.38 31.54
N LYS A 426 0.86 6.67 31.81
CA LYS A 426 0.90 5.40 32.56
C LYS A 426 1.77 4.36 31.84
N LYS A 427 1.63 4.21 30.52
CA LYS A 427 2.42 3.25 29.74
C LYS A 427 3.91 3.58 29.74
N LYS A 428 4.28 4.86 29.67
CA LYS A 428 5.68 5.30 29.82
C LYS A 428 6.25 4.97 31.20
N LYS A 429 5.47 5.20 32.27
CA LYS A 429 5.89 4.84 33.64
C LYS A 429 6.12 3.33 33.81
N VAL A 430 5.22 2.50 33.29
CA VAL A 430 5.37 1.02 33.33
C VAL A 430 6.60 0.58 32.53
N CYS A 431 6.82 1.15 31.33
CA CYS A 431 7.98 0.83 30.52
C CYS A 431 9.29 1.25 31.20
N PHE A 432 9.31 2.42 31.85
CA PHE A 432 10.46 2.89 32.60
C PHE A 432 10.76 1.98 33.81
N SER A 433 9.72 1.58 34.56
CA SER A 433 9.85 0.60 35.65
C SER A 433 10.48 -0.71 35.15
N SER A 434 9.96 -1.28 34.05
CA SER A 434 10.50 -2.52 33.50
C SER A 434 11.94 -2.41 32.99
N LEU A 435 12.34 -1.21 32.53
CA LEU A 435 13.71 -0.96 32.08
C LEU A 435 14.67 -0.89 33.28
N VAL A 436 14.24 -0.22 34.35
CA VAL A 436 14.97 -0.16 35.62
C VAL A 436 15.13 -1.56 36.21
N ASP A 437 14.06 -2.36 36.25
CA ASP A 437 14.10 -3.76 36.72
C ASP A 437 15.04 -4.62 35.86
N SER A 438 15.08 -4.41 34.54
CA SER A 438 16.00 -5.12 33.64
C SER A 438 17.46 -4.71 33.88
N CYS A 439 17.73 -3.42 34.07
CA CYS A 439 19.07 -2.91 34.38
C CYS A 439 19.57 -3.42 35.75
N ILE A 440 18.71 -3.46 36.76
CA ILE A 440 19.04 -4.02 38.08
C ILE A 440 19.39 -5.50 37.97
N ASN A 441 18.61 -6.28 37.21
CA ASN A 441 18.89 -7.71 37.00
C ASN A 441 20.21 -7.95 36.27
N ILE A 442 20.54 -7.14 35.26
CA ILE A 442 21.85 -7.22 34.56
C ILE A 442 22.98 -6.89 35.52
N TYR A 443 22.81 -5.86 36.36
CA TYR A 443 23.83 -5.45 37.32
C TYR A 443 24.06 -6.52 38.39
N LEU A 444 22.98 -7.13 38.93
CA LEU A 444 23.06 -8.25 39.86
C LEU A 444 23.74 -9.48 39.24
N PHE A 445 23.44 -9.79 37.97
CA PHE A 445 24.08 -10.90 37.27
C PHE A 445 25.58 -10.67 37.09
N LEU A 446 25.99 -9.48 36.62
CA LEU A 446 27.40 -9.11 36.47
C LEU A 446 28.12 -9.12 37.83
N PHE A 447 27.49 -8.61 38.88
CA PHE A 447 28.04 -8.63 40.23
C PHE A 447 28.25 -10.06 40.73
N GLN A 448 27.28 -10.97 40.51
CA GLN A 448 27.40 -12.39 40.85
C GLN A 448 28.51 -13.08 40.05
N SER A 449 28.66 -12.76 38.76
CA SER A 449 29.74 -13.30 37.93
C SER A 449 31.11 -12.84 38.43
N VAL A 450 31.27 -11.57 38.80
CA VAL A 450 32.52 -11.03 39.37
C VAL A 450 32.83 -11.67 40.72
N LEU A 451 31.83 -11.84 41.59
CA LEU A 451 31.97 -12.56 42.87
C LEU A 451 32.41 -14.02 42.65
N ASN A 452 31.84 -14.72 41.67
CA ASN A 452 32.23 -16.09 41.35
C ASN A 452 33.67 -16.16 40.83
N VAL A 453 34.10 -15.21 39.98
CA VAL A 453 35.49 -15.15 39.48
C VAL A 453 36.47 -14.81 40.60
N LEU A 454 36.12 -13.88 41.48
CA LEU A 454 36.94 -13.55 42.66
C LEU A 454 37.02 -14.74 43.62
N TYR A 455 35.91 -15.44 43.85
CA TYR A 455 35.88 -16.65 44.68
C TYR A 455 36.72 -17.78 44.08
N PHE A 456 36.66 -17.97 42.75
CA PHE A 456 37.45 -18.99 42.05
C PHE A 456 38.95 -18.67 42.07
N ASN A 457 39.32 -17.40 41.84
CA ASN A 457 40.70 -16.94 41.99
C ASN A 457 41.19 -17.06 43.43
N PHE A 458 40.33 -16.77 44.41
CA PHE A 458 40.64 -16.92 45.83
C PHE A 458 40.88 -18.39 46.22
N LEU A 459 40.07 -19.33 45.72
CA LEU A 459 40.26 -20.77 45.90
C LEU A 459 41.58 -21.27 45.27
N MET A 460 41.91 -20.80 44.07
CA MET A 460 43.16 -21.13 43.38
C MET A 460 44.39 -20.59 44.13
N TYR A 461 44.28 -19.39 44.72
CA TYR A 461 45.39 -18.77 45.46
C TYR A 461 45.66 -19.44 46.81
N PHE A 462 44.68 -20.12 47.40
CA PHE A 462 44.78 -20.70 48.75
C PHE A 462 45.04 -22.22 48.80
N GLN A 463 45.33 -22.88 47.67
CA GLN A 463 45.88 -24.24 47.69
C GLN A 463 47.35 -24.33 48.20
N GLY A 464 47.90 -23.26 48.80
CA GLY A 464 49.28 -23.26 49.28
C GLY A 464 49.63 -22.39 50.51
N CYS A 465 48.69 -21.83 51.28
CA CYS A 465 49.07 -20.97 52.43
C CYS A 465 48.10 -20.91 53.61
N ASP A 466 48.68 -20.60 54.78
CA ASP A 466 48.23 -20.83 56.16
C ASP A 466 47.05 -19.94 56.65
N ARG A 467 46.32 -20.45 57.66
CA ARG A 467 44.98 -20.01 58.15
C ARG A 467 44.89 -18.57 58.72
N LYS A 468 46.00 -17.87 58.94
CA LYS A 468 46.00 -16.55 59.61
C LYS A 468 45.75 -15.35 58.68
N SER A 469 45.89 -15.53 57.37
CA SER A 469 45.64 -14.46 56.38
C SER A 469 44.15 -14.27 56.02
N PHE A 470 43.28 -15.16 56.51
CA PHE A 470 41.85 -15.18 56.15
C PHE A 470 41.05 -14.03 56.78
N SER A 471 41.44 -13.56 57.98
CA SER A 471 40.64 -12.59 58.74
C SER A 471 40.86 -11.13 58.31
N PHE A 472 42.00 -10.81 57.69
CA PHE A 472 42.32 -9.43 57.29
C PHE A 472 41.70 -9.04 55.94
N PHE A 473 41.51 -10.01 55.04
CA PHE A 473 41.01 -9.75 53.69
C PHE A 473 39.47 -9.61 53.65
N PHE A 474 38.75 -10.34 54.51
CA PHE A 474 37.28 -10.23 54.61
C PHE A 474 36.83 -8.85 55.07
N PHE A 475 37.61 -8.20 55.96
CA PHE A 475 37.35 -6.84 56.43
C PHE A 475 37.57 -5.80 55.33
N PHE A 476 38.54 -6.02 54.43
CA PHE A 476 38.85 -5.10 53.34
C PHE A 476 37.81 -5.16 52.21
N CYS A 477 37.33 -6.35 51.85
CA CYS A 477 36.28 -6.49 50.83
C CYS A 477 34.92 -5.94 51.30
N TYR A 478 34.56 -6.09 52.58
CA TYR A 478 33.31 -5.54 53.11
C TYR A 478 33.32 -4.01 53.17
N ALA A 479 34.46 -3.40 53.54
CA ALA A 479 34.62 -1.96 53.56
C ALA A 479 34.64 -1.32 52.16
N TYR A 480 35.17 -2.02 51.14
CA TYR A 480 35.29 -1.46 49.78
C TYR A 480 34.04 -1.63 48.92
N PHE A 481 33.21 -2.65 49.20
CA PHE A 481 31.97 -2.92 48.45
C PHE A 481 30.68 -2.56 49.20
N GLY A 482 30.71 -2.41 50.53
CA GLY A 482 29.51 -2.10 51.34
C GLY A 482 28.86 -0.76 51.01
N ASP A 483 29.65 0.27 50.69
CA ASP A 483 29.15 1.64 50.48
C ASP A 483 28.61 1.91 49.07
N LYS A 484 28.79 0.99 48.11
CA LYS A 484 28.36 1.18 46.71
C LYS A 484 27.06 0.45 46.32
N VAL A 485 26.41 -0.22 47.26
CA VAL A 485 25.16 -0.97 47.01
C VAL A 485 23.91 -0.14 47.34
N LEU A 486 24.04 1.11 47.81
CA LEU A 486 22.92 1.93 48.30
C LEU A 486 22.65 3.23 47.51
N LEU A 487 22.96 3.26 46.21
CA LEU A 487 22.66 4.40 45.33
C LEU A 487 22.02 3.99 44.01
#